data_AF-A0A7W0UUK4-F1
#
_entry.id   AF-A0A7W0UUK4-F1
#
_cell.length_a   1.000
_cell.length_b   1.000
_cell.length_c   1.000
_cell.angle_alpha   90.00
_cell.angle_beta   90.00
_cell.angle_gamma   90.00
#
_symmetry.space_group_name_H-M   'P 1'
#
loop_
_entity.id
_entity.type
_entity.pdbx_description
1 polymer ?
#
loop_
_entity_poly.entity_id
_entity_poly.type
_entity_poly.pdbx_seq_one_letter_code
_entity_poly.pdbx_strand_id
1 'polypeptide(L)'
;MKTFVIGDIHGRRSQLQQLLRMIPRDSATDTLVMLGDLIDRGEDTPGVVSDCVELQREGGASVVALRGNHEQMLLDFLDAAEADDCSWLHMASGGARTFEQYTGSDLAATTAQAVAAAQKRLASAIPPEHLKFLRQLPLYYEDDFAIYVHAGLDQGKHPRDT
;
A
#
# COMPACT_ATOMS: atom_id res chain seq x y z
N MET A 1 24.24 -11.25 -2.76
CA MET A 1 22.95 -10.78 -2.25
C MET A 1 22.91 -9.28 -2.41
N LYS A 2 22.04 -8.82 -3.30
CA LYS A 2 21.77 -7.40 -3.54
C LYS A 2 20.38 -7.10 -2.99
N THR A 3 20.18 -5.89 -2.48
CA THR A 3 18.87 -5.39 -2.10
C THR A 3 18.45 -4.33 -3.11
N PHE A 4 17.33 -4.55 -3.79
CA PHE A 4 16.71 -3.59 -4.68
C PHE A 4 15.59 -2.88 -3.94
N VAL A 5 15.60 -1.56 -3.93
CA VAL A 5 14.62 -0.75 -3.21
C VAL A 5 13.80 0.06 -4.22
N ILE A 6 12.49 -0.09 -4.17
CA ILE A 6 11.52 0.64 -4.98
C ILE A 6 10.77 1.60 -4.06
N GLY A 7 10.72 2.88 -4.42
CA GLY A 7 9.94 3.90 -3.72
C GLY A 7 8.44 3.82 -4.04
N ASP A 8 7.75 4.94 -3.86
CA ASP A 8 6.30 5.05 -4.03
C ASP A 8 5.84 4.60 -5.43
N ILE A 9 4.76 3.84 -5.47
CA ILE A 9 4.21 3.25 -6.72
C ILE A 9 2.92 3.95 -7.11
N HIS A 10 2.05 4.25 -6.14
CA HIS A 10 0.81 5.00 -6.33
C HIS A 10 -0.03 4.52 -7.51
N GLY A 11 -0.41 3.24 -7.55
CA GLY A 11 -1.28 2.70 -8.60
C GLY A 11 -0.70 2.76 -10.02
N ARG A 12 0.59 3.05 -10.19
CA ARG A 12 1.28 3.13 -11.50
C ARG A 12 1.78 1.75 -11.95
N ARG A 13 0.83 0.83 -12.17
CA ARG A 13 1.14 -0.58 -12.47
C ARG A 13 2.05 -0.76 -13.68
N SER A 14 1.82 -0.01 -14.76
CA SER A 14 2.63 -0.13 -15.98
C SER A 14 4.10 0.20 -15.71
N GLN A 15 4.36 1.25 -14.92
CA GLN A 15 5.69 1.69 -14.52
C GLN A 15 6.33 0.68 -13.56
N LEU A 16 5.57 0.14 -12.60
CA LEU A 16 6.04 -0.94 -11.72
C LEU A 16 6.49 -2.15 -12.52
N GLN A 17 5.64 -2.66 -13.42
CA GLN A 17 5.96 -3.82 -14.25
C GLN A 17 7.15 -3.56 -15.17
N GLN A 18 7.27 -2.36 -15.72
CA GLN A 18 8.44 -1.97 -16.52
C GLN A 18 9.71 -1.97 -15.67
N LEU A 19 9.68 -1.38 -14.48
CA LEU A 19 10.82 -1.35 -13.57
C LEU A 19 11.24 -2.77 -13.16
N LEU A 20 10.29 -3.63 -12.78
CA LEU A 20 10.56 -5.03 -12.41
C LEU A 20 11.23 -5.82 -13.53
N ARG A 21 10.88 -5.56 -14.81
CA ARG A 21 11.57 -6.17 -15.96
C ARG A 21 12.99 -5.65 -16.19
N MET A 22 13.28 -4.43 -15.76
CA MET A 22 14.59 -3.81 -15.90
C MET A 22 15.56 -4.22 -14.79
N ILE A 23 15.05 -4.61 -13.62
CA ILE A 23 15.86 -5.02 -12.49
C ILE A 23 16.43 -6.43 -12.76
N PRO A 24 17.77 -6.60 -12.82
CA PRO A 24 18.39 -7.91 -13.00
C PRO A 24 18.44 -8.68 -11.67
N ARG A 25 17.28 -8.92 -11.06
CA ARG A 25 17.14 -9.58 -9.75
C ARG A 25 17.23 -11.09 -9.92
N ASP A 26 18.11 -11.72 -9.15
CA ASP A 26 18.04 -13.16 -8.92
C ASP A 26 17.10 -13.45 -7.75
N SER A 27 15.92 -14.01 -8.03
CA SER A 27 14.91 -14.26 -6.98
C SER A 27 15.33 -15.27 -5.93
N ALA A 28 16.37 -16.07 -6.17
CA ALA A 28 16.89 -17.02 -5.21
C ALA A 28 17.85 -16.39 -4.19
N THR A 29 18.47 -15.25 -4.52
CA THR A 29 19.57 -14.68 -3.71
C THR A 29 19.47 -13.19 -3.42
N ASP A 30 18.62 -12.45 -4.14
CA ASP A 30 18.47 -11.00 -4.01
C ASP A 30 17.11 -10.61 -3.42
N THR A 31 17.11 -9.58 -2.57
CA THR A 31 15.92 -9.05 -1.91
C THR A 31 15.33 -7.89 -2.71
N LEU A 32 14.00 -7.84 -2.79
CA LEU A 32 13.24 -6.70 -3.30
C LEU A 32 12.47 -6.06 -2.15
N VAL A 33 12.68 -4.78 -1.91
CA VAL A 33 11.97 -3.98 -0.90
C VAL A 33 11.16 -2.89 -1.60
N MET A 34 9.84 -2.89 -1.42
CA MET A 34 8.96 -1.78 -1.81
C MET A 34 8.65 -0.94 -0.57
N LEU A 35 8.95 0.36 -0.62
CA LEU A 35 8.90 1.24 0.56
C LEU A 35 7.49 1.68 0.98
N GLY A 36 6.43 1.15 0.35
CA GLY A 36 5.04 1.52 0.63
C GLY A 36 4.49 2.49 -0.41
N ASP A 37 3.33 3.08 -0.10
CA ASP A 37 2.57 3.93 -1.02
C ASP A 37 2.35 3.23 -2.36
N LEU A 38 1.82 2.01 -2.25
CA LEU A 38 1.41 1.15 -3.36
C LEU A 38 0.11 1.67 -4.00
N ILE A 39 -0.77 2.22 -3.17
CA ILE A 39 -2.13 2.64 -3.54
C ILE A 39 -2.27 4.14 -3.81
N ASP A 40 -3.48 4.53 -4.22
CA ASP A 40 -3.92 5.88 -4.52
C ASP A 40 -3.27 6.54 -5.75
N ARG A 41 -3.90 7.63 -6.22
CA ARG A 41 -3.45 8.55 -7.29
C ARG A 41 -3.36 7.96 -8.71
N GLY A 42 -2.77 6.80 -8.92
CA GLY A 42 -2.54 6.19 -10.24
C GLY A 42 -3.74 5.45 -10.82
N GLU A 43 -3.57 4.97 -12.03
CA GLU A 43 -4.63 4.41 -12.88
C GLU A 43 -5.04 2.98 -12.56
N ASP A 44 -4.23 2.22 -11.82
CA ASP A 44 -4.51 0.81 -11.53
C ASP A 44 -4.01 0.39 -10.14
N THR A 45 -4.67 0.91 -9.09
CA THR A 45 -4.41 0.46 -7.71
C THR A 45 -4.67 -1.05 -7.53
N PRO A 46 -5.82 -1.61 -7.95
CA PRO A 46 -6.09 -3.02 -7.74
C PRO A 46 -5.03 -3.90 -8.39
N GLY A 47 -4.61 -3.57 -9.61
CA GLY A 47 -3.58 -4.33 -10.31
C GLY A 47 -2.19 -4.21 -9.68
N VAL A 48 -1.80 -3.05 -9.12
CA VAL A 48 -0.56 -2.95 -8.32
C VAL A 48 -0.63 -3.88 -7.12
N VAL A 49 -1.73 -3.86 -6.36
CA VAL A 49 -1.88 -4.71 -5.18
C VAL A 49 -1.86 -6.20 -5.57
N SER A 50 -2.52 -6.59 -6.67
CA SER A 50 -2.45 -7.95 -7.20
C SER A 50 -1.02 -8.36 -7.55
N ASP A 51 -0.27 -7.52 -8.28
CA ASP A 51 1.11 -7.80 -8.66
C ASP A 51 2.00 -7.95 -7.41
N CYS A 52 1.83 -7.11 -6.39
CA CYS A 52 2.57 -7.21 -5.13
C CYS A 52 2.26 -8.50 -4.35
N VAL A 53 0.98 -8.91 -4.30
CA VAL A 53 0.55 -10.18 -3.69
C VAL A 53 1.19 -11.37 -4.40
N GLU A 54 1.20 -11.36 -5.73
CA GLU A 54 1.82 -12.43 -6.53
C GLU A 54 3.34 -12.48 -6.33
N LEU A 55 4.02 -11.33 -6.38
CA LEU A 55 5.46 -11.25 -6.12
C LEU A 55 5.84 -11.79 -4.75
N GLN A 56 5.07 -11.45 -3.71
CA GLN A 56 5.31 -11.96 -2.36
C GLN A 56 5.03 -13.46 -2.26
N ARG A 57 4.01 -13.97 -2.98
CA ARG A 57 3.71 -15.41 -3.03
C ARG A 57 4.84 -16.20 -3.71
N GLU A 58 5.40 -15.68 -4.79
CA GLU A 58 6.47 -16.34 -5.56
C GLU A 58 7.85 -16.22 -4.90
N GLY A 59 8.17 -15.04 -4.37
CA GLY A 59 9.48 -14.74 -3.77
C GLY A 59 9.58 -15.02 -2.27
N GLY A 60 8.45 -15.20 -1.57
CA GLY A 60 8.44 -15.40 -0.13
C GLY A 60 9.17 -14.28 0.61
N ALA A 61 10.13 -14.66 1.47
CA ALA A 61 10.90 -13.72 2.28
C ALA A 61 11.85 -12.81 1.47
N SER A 62 12.11 -13.10 0.20
CA SER A 62 12.95 -12.24 -0.65
C SER A 62 12.20 -11.02 -1.19
N VAL A 63 10.88 -10.90 -0.93
CA VAL A 63 10.06 -9.77 -1.38
C VAL A 63 9.36 -9.17 -0.18
N VAL A 64 9.68 -7.92 0.11
CA VAL A 64 9.15 -7.17 1.23
C VAL A 64 8.42 -5.96 0.69
N ALA A 65 7.15 -5.81 1.04
CA ALA A 65 6.40 -4.59 0.84
C ALA A 65 6.16 -3.95 2.20
N LEU A 66 6.51 -2.68 2.36
CA LEU A 66 6.25 -1.92 3.58
C LEU A 66 4.91 -1.20 3.48
N ARG A 67 4.36 -0.84 4.65
CA ARG A 67 3.19 0.02 4.73
C ARG A 67 3.61 1.48 4.60
N GLY A 68 3.05 2.18 3.61
CA GLY A 68 3.14 3.63 3.51
C GLY A 68 2.01 4.34 4.25
N ASN A 69 2.04 5.68 4.24
CA ASN A 69 0.98 6.45 4.87
C ASN A 69 -0.35 6.33 4.11
N HIS A 70 -0.32 6.05 2.80
CA HIS A 70 -1.54 5.84 2.02
C HIS A 70 -2.27 4.55 2.41
N GLU A 71 -1.54 3.45 2.55
CA GLU A 71 -2.12 2.20 3.06
C GLU A 71 -2.65 2.37 4.48
N GLN A 72 -1.93 3.10 5.35
CA GLN A 72 -2.38 3.35 6.71
C GLN A 72 -3.68 4.17 6.73
N MET A 73 -3.76 5.28 5.98
CA MET A 73 -4.98 6.09 5.87
C MET A 73 -6.17 5.29 5.34
N LEU A 74 -5.98 4.40 4.35
CA LEU A 74 -7.06 3.52 3.87
C LEU A 74 -7.53 2.56 4.99
N LEU A 75 -6.60 1.94 5.71
CA LEU A 75 -6.94 1.02 6.79
C LEU A 75 -7.66 1.75 7.93
N ASP A 76 -7.20 2.94 8.31
CA ASP A 76 -7.84 3.78 9.32
C ASP A 76 -9.25 4.18 8.89
N PHE A 77 -9.44 4.57 7.62
CA PHE A 77 -10.76 4.84 7.06
C PHE A 77 -11.69 3.61 7.11
N LEU A 78 -11.17 2.41 6.85
CA LEU A 78 -11.96 1.18 6.92
C LEU A 78 -12.29 0.76 8.35
N ASP A 79 -11.42 1.05 9.31
CA ASP A 79 -11.54 0.65 10.72
C ASP A 79 -12.21 1.69 11.61
N ALA A 80 -12.35 2.93 11.15
CA ALA A 80 -12.98 4.01 11.90
C ALA A 80 -14.40 3.63 12.32
N ALA A 81 -14.72 3.87 13.60
CA ALA A 81 -16.07 3.75 14.13
C ALA A 81 -16.89 4.96 13.67
N GLU A 82 -17.65 4.80 12.59
CA GLU A 82 -18.31 5.92 11.88
C GLU A 82 -17.29 6.94 11.30
N ALA A 83 -17.77 8.04 10.70
CA ALA A 83 -17.02 8.99 9.85
C ALA A 83 -15.91 9.83 10.56
N ASP A 84 -15.25 9.28 11.59
CA ASP A 84 -14.30 9.97 12.48
C ASP A 84 -12.92 10.21 11.84
N ASP A 85 -12.44 9.30 10.98
CA ASP A 85 -11.23 9.52 10.18
C ASP A 85 -11.54 9.50 8.68
N CYS A 86 -11.63 10.69 8.10
CA CYS A 86 -11.84 10.90 6.68
C CYS A 86 -10.58 11.39 5.95
N SER A 87 -9.40 11.24 6.57
CA SER A 87 -8.14 11.76 6.00
C SER A 87 -7.86 11.19 4.61
N TRP A 88 -8.16 9.90 4.42
CA TRP A 88 -8.07 9.22 3.13
C TRP A 88 -9.01 9.76 2.05
N LEU A 89 -10.11 10.44 2.41
CA LEU A 89 -11.04 11.04 1.46
C LEU A 89 -10.59 12.43 0.99
N HIS A 90 -9.56 13.02 1.58
CA HIS A 90 -9.04 14.31 1.12
C HIS A 90 -8.51 14.22 -0.31
N MET A 91 -8.79 15.24 -1.13
CA MET A 91 -8.36 15.29 -2.53
C MET A 91 -6.84 15.06 -2.72
N ALA A 92 -6.01 15.43 -1.75
CA ALA A 92 -4.56 15.28 -1.80
C ALA A 92 -4.07 13.82 -1.60
N SER A 93 -4.87 12.96 -0.96
CA SER A 93 -4.52 11.53 -0.84
C SER A 93 -4.64 10.82 -2.19
N GLY A 94 -5.62 11.20 -3.02
CA GLY A 94 -5.97 10.46 -4.23
C GLY A 94 -6.80 9.20 -3.96
N GLY A 95 -7.30 9.01 -2.74
CA GLY A 95 -8.12 7.86 -2.32
C GLY A 95 -9.43 7.75 -3.09
N ALA A 96 -10.01 8.87 -3.54
CA ALA A 96 -11.19 8.88 -4.41
C ALA A 96 -11.01 8.01 -5.67
N ARG A 97 -9.80 7.98 -6.24
CA ARG A 97 -9.51 7.16 -7.43
C ARG A 97 -9.44 5.67 -7.10
N THR A 98 -8.82 5.32 -5.99
CA THR A 98 -8.79 3.94 -5.49
C THR A 98 -10.20 3.45 -5.12
N PHE A 99 -11.02 4.32 -4.53
CA PHE A 99 -12.43 4.04 -4.28
C PHE A 99 -13.18 3.73 -5.58
N GLU A 100 -13.05 4.57 -6.59
CA GLU A 100 -13.68 4.35 -7.90
C GLU A 100 -13.23 3.03 -8.53
N GLN A 101 -11.91 2.75 -8.51
CA GLN A 101 -11.32 1.54 -9.08
C GLN A 101 -11.86 0.25 -8.43
N TYR A 102 -12.05 0.23 -7.11
CA TYR A 102 -12.60 -0.94 -6.42
C TYR A 102 -14.13 -1.02 -6.53
N THR A 103 -14.83 0.11 -6.43
CA THR A 103 -16.30 0.13 -6.25
C THR A 103 -17.10 0.34 -7.53
N GLY A 104 -16.44 0.78 -8.62
CA GLY A 104 -17.06 1.18 -9.87
C GLY A 104 -17.94 2.43 -9.77
N SER A 105 -17.72 3.28 -8.75
CA SER A 105 -18.50 4.50 -8.53
C SER A 105 -17.67 5.62 -7.93
N ASP A 106 -18.07 6.85 -8.23
CA ASP A 106 -17.44 8.04 -7.65
C ASP A 106 -17.66 8.12 -6.14
N LEU A 107 -16.63 8.61 -5.45
CA LEU A 107 -16.71 8.97 -4.05
C LEU A 107 -17.45 10.31 -3.90
N ALA A 108 -18.75 10.25 -3.63
CA ALA A 108 -19.59 11.43 -3.35
C ALA A 108 -20.04 11.45 -1.88
N ALA A 109 -19.09 11.55 -0.96
CA ALA A 109 -19.36 11.52 0.49
C ALA A 109 -19.21 12.91 1.12
N THR A 110 -20.30 13.67 1.22
CA THR A 110 -20.32 15.02 1.83
C THR A 110 -21.00 15.07 3.20
N THR A 111 -21.57 13.95 3.65
CA THR A 111 -22.23 13.81 4.95
C THR A 111 -21.70 12.58 5.67
N ALA A 112 -21.79 12.54 7.01
CA ALA A 112 -21.36 11.37 7.80
C ALA A 112 -22.06 10.07 7.34
N GLN A 113 -23.36 10.14 7.01
CA GLN A 113 -24.11 9.00 6.47
C GLN A 113 -23.56 8.54 5.11
N ALA A 114 -23.20 9.47 4.23
CA ALA A 114 -22.61 9.14 2.93
C ALA A 114 -21.19 8.56 3.08
N VAL A 115 -20.42 9.04 4.06
CA VAL A 115 -19.11 8.48 4.41
C VAL A 115 -19.25 7.04 4.90
N ALA A 116 -20.14 6.77 5.85
CA ALA A 116 -20.37 5.41 6.35
C ALA A 116 -20.85 4.45 5.24
N ALA A 117 -21.70 4.94 4.32
CA ALA A 117 -22.12 4.17 3.14
C ALA A 117 -20.94 3.87 2.19
N ALA A 118 -20.07 4.86 1.95
CA ALA A 118 -18.86 4.70 1.15
C ALA A 118 -17.90 3.69 1.79
N GLN A 119 -17.63 3.81 3.09
CA GLN A 119 -16.79 2.89 3.86
C GLN A 119 -17.28 1.44 3.72
N LYS A 120 -18.58 1.19 3.95
CA LYS A 120 -19.17 -0.14 3.81
C LYS A 120 -19.07 -0.69 2.39
N ARG A 121 -19.30 0.17 1.38
CA ARG A 121 -19.19 -0.20 -0.03
C ARG A 121 -17.77 -0.59 -0.37
N LEU A 122 -16.79 0.21 0.03
CA LEU A 122 -15.38 -0.04 -0.21
C LEU A 122 -14.93 -1.34 0.46
N ALA A 123 -15.26 -1.53 1.74
CA ALA A 123 -14.94 -2.73 2.50
C ALA A 123 -15.48 -4.02 1.83
N SER A 124 -16.63 -3.93 1.16
CA SER A 124 -17.24 -5.07 0.44
C SER A 124 -16.68 -5.25 -0.96
N ALA A 125 -16.06 -4.23 -1.55
CA ALA A 125 -15.56 -4.23 -2.92
C ALA A 125 -14.09 -4.63 -3.04
N ILE A 126 -13.28 -4.37 -2.00
CA ILE A 126 -11.87 -4.79 -1.97
C ILE A 126 -11.81 -6.31 -1.86
N PRO A 127 -11.07 -7.01 -2.75
CA PRO A 127 -10.86 -8.45 -2.64
C PRO A 127 -10.26 -8.83 -1.28
N PRO A 128 -10.74 -9.89 -0.60
CA PRO A 128 -10.25 -10.26 0.72
C PRO A 128 -8.74 -10.46 0.79
N GLU A 129 -8.12 -10.98 -0.28
CA GLU A 129 -6.68 -11.17 -0.40
C GLU A 129 -5.92 -9.84 -0.45
N HIS A 130 -6.46 -8.80 -1.08
CA HIS A 130 -5.87 -7.46 -1.10
C HIS A 130 -5.93 -6.85 0.30
N LEU A 131 -7.10 -6.88 0.94
CA LEU A 131 -7.25 -6.32 2.28
C LEU A 131 -6.36 -7.04 3.30
N LYS A 132 -6.27 -8.37 3.22
CA LYS A 132 -5.37 -9.16 4.05
C LYS A 132 -3.91 -8.75 3.83
N PHE A 133 -3.48 -8.62 2.57
CA PHE A 133 -2.13 -8.19 2.24
C PHE A 133 -1.80 -6.83 2.84
N LEU A 134 -2.65 -5.82 2.60
CA LEU A 134 -2.46 -4.45 3.12
C LEU A 134 -2.35 -4.42 4.65
N ARG A 135 -3.21 -5.18 5.35
CA ARG A 135 -3.16 -5.31 6.82
C ARG A 135 -1.92 -6.02 7.35
N GLN A 136 -1.26 -6.84 6.53
CA GLN A 136 -0.06 -7.59 6.91
C GLN A 136 1.25 -6.87 6.56
N LEU A 137 1.18 -5.76 5.82
CA LEU A 137 2.37 -4.96 5.50
C LEU A 137 3.07 -4.51 6.80
N PRO A 138 4.35 -4.87 7.01
CA PRO A 138 5.13 -4.37 8.13
C PRO A 138 5.44 -2.88 7.97
N LEU A 139 5.68 -2.20 9.10
CA LEU A 139 6.07 -0.78 9.11
C LEU A 139 7.54 -0.57 8.75
N TYR A 140 8.36 -1.60 8.95
CA TYR A 140 9.79 -1.56 8.65
C TYR A 140 10.32 -2.93 8.25
N TYR A 141 11.48 -2.92 7.60
CA TYR A 141 12.31 -4.10 7.36
C TYR A 141 13.74 -3.75 7.72
N GLU A 142 14.51 -4.72 8.18
CA GLU A 142 15.89 -4.52 8.61
C GLU A 142 16.71 -5.73 8.15
N ASP A 143 17.88 -5.45 7.59
CA ASP A 143 18.91 -6.43 7.28
C ASP A 143 20.25 -5.97 7.89
N ASP A 144 21.33 -6.68 7.59
CA ASP A 144 22.67 -6.40 8.13
C ASP A 144 23.23 -5.00 7.71
N PHE A 145 22.62 -4.34 6.72
CA PHE A 145 23.14 -3.12 6.11
C PHE A 145 22.28 -1.89 6.37
N ALA A 146 20.96 -2.05 6.47
CA ALA A 146 20.05 -0.92 6.57
C ALA A 146 18.73 -1.24 7.29
N ILE A 147 18.13 -0.16 7.79
CA ILE A 147 16.72 -0.12 8.19
C ILE A 147 15.94 0.57 7.07
N TYR A 148 14.90 -0.11 6.61
CA TYR A 148 13.99 0.36 5.57
C TYR A 148 12.67 0.75 6.22
N VAL A 149 12.28 2.02 6.04
CA VAL A 149 11.01 2.58 6.49
C VAL A 149 10.46 3.49 5.40
N HIS A 150 9.14 3.66 5.36
CA HIS A 150 8.49 4.51 4.37
C HIS A 150 8.90 5.99 4.49
N ALA A 151 8.70 6.59 5.67
CA ALA A 151 8.93 8.02 5.88
C ALA A 151 10.30 8.31 6.52
N GLY A 152 10.54 7.75 7.71
CA GLY A 152 11.75 8.03 8.49
C GLY A 152 11.61 7.60 9.95
N LEU A 153 12.64 7.88 10.74
CA LEU A 153 12.73 7.52 12.15
C LEU A 153 12.92 8.77 13.01
N ASP A 154 12.31 8.75 14.19
CA ASP A 154 12.68 9.66 15.27
C ASP A 154 14.16 9.45 15.65
N GLN A 155 14.88 10.55 15.86
CA GLN A 155 16.31 10.48 16.20
C GLN A 155 16.53 9.64 17.47
N GLY A 156 17.40 8.64 17.36
CA GLY A 156 17.82 7.81 18.48
C GLY A 156 16.84 6.71 18.88
N LYS A 157 15.75 6.50 18.13
CA LYS A 157 14.82 5.39 18.36
C LYS A 157 14.92 4.33 17.26
N HIS A 158 14.81 3.07 17.63
CA HIS A 158 14.62 1.99 16.68
C HIS A 158 13.14 1.94 16.24
N PRO A 159 12.79 1.60 14.99
CA PRO A 159 11.39 1.48 14.55
C PRO A 159 10.56 0.42 15.29
N ARG A 160 11.21 -0.50 16.01
CA ARG A 160 10.52 -1.49 16.84
C ARG A 160 10.05 -0.93 18.18
N ASP A 161 10.59 0.23 18.56
CA ASP A 161 10.34 0.91 19.83
C ASP A 161 9.37 2.09 19.67
N THR A 162 8.82 2.27 18.46
CA THR A 162 7.84 3.30 18.07
C THR A 162 6.51 2.65 17.75
#